data_AF-A0A358N7T6-F1
#
_entry.id   AF-A0A358N7T6-F1
#
_cell.length_a   1.000
_cell.length_b   1.000
_cell.length_c   1.000
_cell.angle_alpha   90.00
_cell.angle_beta   90.00
_cell.angle_gamma   90.00
#
_symmetry.space_group_name_H-M   'P 1'
#
loop_
_entity.id
_entity.type
_entity.pdbx_description
1 polymer ?
#
loop_
_entity_poly.entity_id
_entity_poly.type
_entity_poly.pdbx_seq_one_letter_code
_entity_poly.pdbx_strand_id
1 'polypeptide(L)'
;MRLPVFFTVLIFVLIDIPTGAEASDALTLAKRIDQHIGERLQAKGVAPAPIVDDESFLRRVTLDLAGRIPTTTERQHFLNQAHNEPDSQTRRRQLVEQLIKSPDYAYHARNQFDILLLLRSEHNASWREYLLEATNENRSWDQIFREIFQPEDTCSSDLRPVSYIQKQLNDLDAL
;
A
#
# COMPACT_ATOMS: atom_id res chain seq x y z
N MET A 1 -18.05 -59.84 -23.72
CA MET A 1 -17.80 -60.07 -22.28
C MET A 1 -16.42 -59.50 -21.95
N ARG A 2 -16.37 -58.39 -21.19
CA ARG A 2 -15.21 -57.77 -20.49
C ARG A 2 -14.01 -57.25 -21.32
N LEU A 3 -13.95 -55.92 -21.50
CA LEU A 3 -12.72 -55.15 -21.75
C LEU A 3 -12.08 -54.74 -20.40
N PRO A 4 -10.73 -54.73 -20.26
CA PRO A 4 -10.06 -54.27 -19.05
C PRO A 4 -9.83 -52.75 -19.06
N VAL A 5 -10.04 -52.16 -17.90
CA VAL A 5 -9.87 -50.75 -17.55
C VAL A 5 -8.38 -50.47 -17.36
N PHE A 6 -7.79 -49.58 -18.17
CA PHE A 6 -6.48 -49.00 -17.88
C PHE A 6 -6.68 -47.70 -17.09
N PHE A 7 -6.21 -47.73 -15.86
CA PHE A 7 -6.28 -46.68 -14.85
C PHE A 7 -5.24 -45.59 -15.19
N THR A 8 -5.67 -44.44 -15.71
CA THR A 8 -4.80 -43.28 -15.91
C THR A 8 -4.87 -42.40 -14.66
N VAL A 9 -3.83 -42.45 -13.83
CA VAL A 9 -3.63 -41.57 -12.68
C VAL A 9 -3.24 -40.20 -13.22
N LEU A 10 -4.14 -39.22 -13.11
CA LEU A 10 -3.84 -37.81 -13.38
C LEU A 10 -3.22 -37.22 -12.10
N ILE A 11 -1.90 -37.07 -12.09
CA ILE A 11 -1.18 -36.36 -11.03
C ILE A 11 -1.46 -34.86 -11.22
N PHE A 12 -2.35 -34.30 -10.42
CA PHE A 12 -2.47 -32.85 -10.23
C PHE A 12 -1.27 -32.40 -9.39
N VAL A 13 -0.25 -31.85 -10.05
CA VAL A 13 0.80 -31.08 -9.37
C VAL A 13 0.18 -29.74 -9.00
N LEU A 14 -0.24 -29.62 -7.74
CA LEU A 14 -0.48 -28.32 -7.10
C LEU A 14 0.87 -27.59 -7.05
N ILE A 15 1.07 -26.66 -7.97
CA ILE A 15 2.12 -25.65 -7.83
C ILE A 15 1.62 -24.71 -6.74
N ASP A 16 2.04 -24.97 -5.51
CA ASP A 16 2.06 -23.95 -4.47
C ASP A 16 2.97 -22.83 -4.98
N ILE A 17 2.39 -21.73 -5.42
CA ILE A 17 3.13 -20.50 -5.72
C ILE A 17 3.55 -19.94 -4.36
N PRO A 18 4.85 -19.93 -4.02
CA PRO A 18 5.26 -19.37 -2.75
C PRO A 18 5.04 -17.86 -2.80
N THR A 19 4.10 -17.37 -1.98
CA THR A 19 3.82 -15.96 -1.65
C THR A 19 4.97 -15.30 -0.87
N GLY A 20 6.22 -15.68 -1.16
CA GLY A 20 7.45 -15.15 -0.56
C GLY A 20 8.30 -14.30 -1.51
N ALA A 21 7.92 -14.19 -2.78
CA ALA A 21 8.72 -13.49 -3.80
C ALA A 21 8.65 -11.94 -3.71
N GLU A 22 7.53 -11.36 -3.27
CA GLU A 22 7.34 -9.90 -3.33
C GLU A 22 8.21 -9.11 -2.35
N ALA A 23 8.45 -9.63 -1.14
CA ALA A 23 9.26 -8.93 -0.14
C ALA A 23 10.74 -8.78 -0.54
N SER A 24 11.26 -9.72 -1.35
CA SER A 24 12.62 -9.67 -1.90
C SER A 24 12.77 -8.57 -2.96
N ASP A 25 11.72 -8.37 -3.76
CA ASP A 25 11.70 -7.34 -4.81
C ASP A 25 11.61 -5.93 -4.21
N ALA A 26 10.73 -5.72 -3.21
CA ALA A 26 10.59 -4.43 -2.54
C ALA A 26 11.90 -3.93 -1.88
N LEU A 27 12.66 -4.83 -1.22
CA LEU A 27 13.96 -4.48 -0.64
C LEU A 27 15.02 -4.17 -1.71
N THR A 28 14.97 -4.86 -2.84
CA THR A 28 15.87 -4.61 -3.97
C THR A 28 15.57 -3.26 -4.60
N LEU A 29 14.29 -2.93 -4.78
CA LEU A 29 13.85 -1.64 -5.28
C LEU A 29 14.21 -0.51 -4.32
N ALA A 30 13.99 -0.68 -3.01
CA ALA A 30 14.36 0.29 -1.99
C ALA A 30 15.86 0.62 -2.05
N LYS A 31 16.73 -0.40 -2.15
CA LYS A 31 18.18 -0.20 -2.31
C LYS A 31 18.55 0.60 -3.56
N ARG A 32 17.85 0.39 -4.68
CA ARG A 32 18.06 1.17 -5.92
C ARG A 32 17.64 2.62 -5.75
N ILE A 33 16.51 2.86 -5.09
CA ILE A 33 16.03 4.21 -4.76
C ILE A 33 17.05 4.91 -3.85
N ASP A 34 17.50 4.24 -2.80
CA ASP A 34 18.49 4.77 -1.86
C ASP A 34 19.82 5.10 -2.55
N GLN A 35 20.24 4.28 -3.52
CA GLN A 35 21.43 4.56 -4.33
C GLN A 35 21.28 5.89 -5.08
N HIS A 36 20.18 6.11 -5.80
CA HIS A 36 19.96 7.34 -6.55
C HIS A 36 19.82 8.57 -5.64
N ILE A 37 19.20 8.42 -4.46
CA ILE A 37 19.14 9.48 -3.46
C ILE A 37 20.55 9.81 -2.96
N GLY A 38 21.35 8.79 -2.63
CA GLY A 38 22.72 8.93 -2.17
C GLY A 38 23.62 9.64 -3.18
N GLU A 39 23.56 9.23 -4.45
CA GLU A 39 24.29 9.87 -5.56
C GLU A 39 23.96 11.37 -5.66
N ARG A 40 22.66 11.73 -5.55
CA ARG A 40 22.21 13.13 -5.62
C ARG A 40 22.62 13.94 -4.40
N LEU A 41 22.63 13.35 -3.20
CA LEU A 41 23.10 14.01 -1.98
C LEU A 41 24.61 14.27 -2.04
N GLN A 42 25.38 13.28 -2.48
CA GLN A 42 26.83 13.40 -2.66
C GLN A 42 27.18 14.49 -3.67
N ALA A 43 26.51 14.51 -4.83
CA ALA A 43 26.74 15.53 -5.86
C ALA A 43 26.45 16.96 -5.36
N LYS A 44 25.56 17.11 -4.37
CA LYS A 44 25.22 18.40 -3.74
C LYS A 44 26.03 18.70 -2.48
N GLY A 45 26.93 17.81 -2.05
CA GLY A 45 27.69 17.96 -0.81
C GLY A 45 26.82 17.96 0.45
N VAL A 46 25.64 17.34 0.41
CA VAL A 46 24.69 17.28 1.54
C VAL A 46 24.90 15.98 2.30
N ALA A 47 25.17 16.07 3.60
CA ALA A 47 25.24 14.91 4.47
C ALA A 47 23.83 14.36 4.77
N PRO A 48 23.59 13.05 4.67
CA PRO A 48 22.32 12.44 5.08
C PRO A 48 22.04 12.68 6.57
N ALA A 49 20.75 12.80 6.90
CA ALA A 49 20.31 12.87 8.29
C ALA A 49 20.57 11.53 9.02
N PRO A 50 20.86 11.55 10.33
CA PRO A 50 21.03 10.33 11.11
C PRO A 50 19.73 9.52 11.17
N ILE A 51 19.85 8.21 11.36
CA ILE A 51 18.72 7.31 11.57
C ILE A 51 18.01 7.73 12.88
N VAL A 52 16.69 7.84 12.79
CA VAL A 52 15.82 8.20 13.91
C VAL A 52 15.73 7.07 14.96
N ASP A 53 15.57 7.45 16.23
CA ASP A 53 15.33 6.52 17.33
C ASP A 53 13.98 5.80 17.19
N ASP A 54 13.79 4.74 17.99
CA ASP A 54 12.62 3.87 17.89
C ASP A 54 11.30 4.51 18.32
N GLU A 55 11.32 5.41 19.32
CA GLU A 55 10.09 6.09 19.75
C GLU A 55 9.63 7.11 18.71
N SER A 56 10.58 7.88 18.18
CA SER A 56 10.32 8.82 17.09
C SER A 56 9.91 8.11 15.80
N PHE A 57 10.51 6.96 15.49
CA PHE A 57 10.10 6.12 14.36
C PHE A 57 8.65 5.65 14.52
N LEU A 58 8.32 5.03 15.66
CA LEU A 58 6.98 4.54 15.96
C LEU A 58 5.94 5.65 15.83
N ARG A 59 6.21 6.83 16.40
CA ARG A 59 5.28 7.96 16.31
C ARG A 59 5.05 8.39 14.86
N ARG A 60 6.12 8.54 14.06
CA ARG A 60 6.02 9.01 12.67
C ARG A 60 5.25 8.02 11.81
N VAL A 61 5.62 6.74 11.87
CA VAL A 61 4.99 5.73 11.02
C VAL A 61 3.52 5.52 11.36
N THR A 62 3.12 5.59 12.64
CA THR A 62 1.70 5.51 13.02
C THR A 62 0.90 6.74 12.58
N LEU A 63 1.50 7.93 12.64
CA LEU A 63 0.85 9.14 12.11
C LEU A 63 0.69 9.07 10.60
N ASP A 64 1.74 8.67 9.89
CA ASP A 64 1.76 8.64 8.43
C ASP A 64 0.85 7.56 7.85
N LEU A 65 0.82 6.36 8.47
CA LEU A 65 0.04 5.24 7.95
C LEU A 65 -1.38 5.17 8.54
N ALA A 66 -1.53 5.37 9.85
CA ALA A 66 -2.82 5.19 10.54
C ALA A 66 -3.52 6.52 10.90
N GLY A 67 -2.87 7.67 10.70
CA GLY A 67 -3.49 8.98 10.96
C GLY A 67 -3.72 9.29 12.44
N ARG A 68 -3.11 8.52 13.36
CA ARG A 68 -3.27 8.69 14.80
C ARG A 68 -1.94 8.52 15.53
N ILE A 69 -1.93 8.87 16.80
CA ILE A 69 -0.79 8.55 17.67
C ILE A 69 -0.79 7.05 18.03
N PRO A 70 0.38 6.46 18.31
CA PRO A 70 0.47 5.07 18.77
C PRO A 70 -0.22 4.90 20.12
N THR A 71 -0.92 3.78 20.29
CA THR A 71 -1.53 3.40 21.57
C THR A 71 -0.45 3.00 22.58
N THR A 72 -0.79 3.03 23.86
CA THR A 72 0.11 2.55 24.92
C THR A 72 0.53 1.09 24.71
N THR A 73 -0.39 0.25 24.23
CA THR A 73 -0.12 -1.18 23.98
C THR A 73 0.85 -1.36 22.81
N GLU A 74 0.62 -0.69 21.67
CA GLU A 74 1.52 -0.74 20.50
C GLU A 74 2.93 -0.27 20.85
N ARG A 75 3.03 0.82 21.62
CA ARG A 75 4.31 1.35 22.11
C ARG A 75 5.03 0.35 22.99
N GLN A 76 4.36 -0.20 24.00
CA GLN A 76 4.98 -1.16 24.90
C GLN A 76 5.43 -2.42 24.14
N HIS A 77 4.60 -2.90 23.21
CA HIS A 77 4.92 -4.05 22.38
C HIS A 77 6.16 -3.79 21.52
N PHE A 78 6.20 -2.67 20.79
CA PHE A 78 7.32 -2.35 19.89
C PHE A 78 8.65 -2.14 20.63
N LEU A 79 8.61 -1.49 21.80
CA LEU A 79 9.80 -1.27 22.63
C LEU A 79 10.27 -2.56 23.31
N ASN A 80 9.35 -3.42 23.77
CA ASN A 80 9.71 -4.72 24.33
C ASN A 80 10.30 -5.66 23.26
N GLN A 81 9.75 -5.63 22.04
CA GLN A 81 10.32 -6.39 20.92
C GLN A 81 11.76 -5.96 20.61
N ALA A 82 12.12 -4.69 20.82
CA ALA A 82 13.50 -4.22 20.64
C ALA A 82 14.51 -4.92 21.56
N HIS A 83 14.06 -5.47 22.70
CA HIS A 83 14.92 -6.23 23.61
C HIS A 83 15.13 -7.68 23.15
N ASN A 84 14.17 -8.24 22.42
CA ASN A 84 14.18 -9.65 22.01
C ASN A 84 14.68 -9.84 20.56
N GLU A 85 14.41 -8.88 19.68
CA GLU A 85 14.80 -8.89 18.27
C GLU A 85 15.77 -7.73 18.00
N PRO A 86 17.10 -7.99 18.02
CA PRO A 86 18.10 -6.93 17.85
C PRO A 86 18.13 -6.37 16.42
N ASP A 87 17.54 -7.08 15.44
CA ASP A 87 17.39 -6.55 14.09
C ASP A 87 16.27 -5.50 14.02
N SER A 88 16.67 -4.24 14.19
CA SER A 88 15.79 -3.09 14.05
C SER A 88 15.08 -3.02 12.70
N GLN A 89 15.70 -3.48 11.60
CA GLN A 89 15.11 -3.38 10.27
C GLN A 89 13.92 -4.33 10.11
N THR A 90 14.08 -5.59 10.52
CA THR A 90 12.99 -6.56 10.48
C THR A 90 11.81 -6.13 11.34
N ARG A 91 12.06 -5.65 12.55
CA ARG A 91 11.01 -5.21 13.47
C ARG A 91 10.25 -3.98 12.97
N ARG A 92 10.95 -2.99 12.39
CA ARG A 92 10.32 -1.81 11.77
C ARG A 92 9.46 -2.19 10.57
N ARG A 93 9.91 -3.13 9.74
CA ARG A 93 9.13 -3.68 8.63
C ARG A 93 7.86 -4.38 9.11
N GLN A 94 7.97 -5.24 10.13
CA GLN A 94 6.81 -5.93 10.70
C GLN A 94 5.76 -4.93 11.23
N LEU A 95 6.19 -3.85 11.89
CA LEU A 95 5.29 -2.79 12.32
C LEU A 95 4.57 -2.13 11.14
N VAL A 96 5.29 -1.81 10.06
CA VAL A 96 4.69 -1.23 8.83
C VAL A 96 3.64 -2.18 8.24
N GLU A 97 3.96 -3.47 8.12
CA GLU A 97 3.02 -4.47 7.59
C GLU A 97 1.76 -4.60 8.47
N GLN A 98 1.91 -4.52 9.79
CA GLN A 98 0.78 -4.52 10.73
C GLN A 98 -0.09 -3.28 10.56
N LEU A 99 0.51 -2.11 10.41
CA LEU A 99 -0.22 -0.85 10.23
C LEU A 99 -0.97 -0.83 8.89
N ILE A 100 -0.35 -1.26 7.80
CA ILE A 100 -1.00 -1.32 6.47
C ILE A 100 -2.22 -2.26 6.49
N LYS A 101 -2.16 -3.36 7.25
CA LYS A 101 -3.29 -4.29 7.41
C LYS A 101 -4.38 -3.80 8.37
N SER A 102 -4.17 -2.67 9.04
CA SER A 102 -5.13 -2.14 10.01
C SER A 102 -6.27 -1.37 9.32
N PRO A 103 -7.48 -1.36 9.90
CA PRO A 103 -8.57 -0.53 9.37
C PRO A 103 -8.23 0.96 9.41
N ASP A 104 -7.43 1.40 10.38
CA ASP A 104 -7.00 2.79 10.51
C ASP A 104 -6.25 3.26 9.26
N TYR A 105 -5.42 2.39 8.67
CA TYR A 105 -4.73 2.68 7.42
C TYR A 105 -5.71 2.91 6.27
N ALA A 106 -6.70 2.03 6.08
CA ALA A 106 -7.68 2.21 5.01
C ALA A 106 -8.45 3.53 5.14
N TYR A 107 -8.91 3.87 6.35
CA TYR A 107 -9.58 5.15 6.59
C TYR A 107 -8.67 6.35 6.38
N HIS A 108 -7.41 6.28 6.83
CA HIS A 108 -6.45 7.36 6.66
C HIS A 108 -6.08 7.56 5.18
N ALA A 109 -5.70 6.48 4.49
CA ALA A 109 -5.35 6.49 3.07
C ALA A 109 -6.51 6.98 2.20
N ARG A 110 -7.75 6.55 2.48
CA ARG A 110 -8.95 7.08 1.81
C ARG A 110 -9.02 8.61 1.93
N ASN A 111 -8.83 9.15 3.13
CA ASN A 111 -8.89 10.59 3.34
C ASN A 111 -7.76 11.32 2.59
N GLN A 112 -6.55 10.75 2.58
CA GLN A 112 -5.43 11.32 1.84
C GLN A 112 -5.71 11.34 0.34
N PHE A 113 -6.19 10.24 -0.24
CA PHE A 113 -6.53 10.18 -1.67
C PHE A 113 -7.70 11.10 -2.03
N ASP A 114 -8.71 11.19 -1.17
CA ASP A 114 -9.85 12.10 -1.35
C ASP A 114 -9.36 13.57 -1.41
N ILE A 115 -8.46 13.95 -0.50
CA ILE A 115 -7.82 15.27 -0.49
C ILE A 115 -6.94 15.49 -1.71
N LEU A 116 -6.09 14.52 -2.08
CA LEU A 116 -5.14 14.66 -3.18
C LEU A 116 -5.83 14.77 -4.54
N LEU A 117 -6.90 13.98 -4.74
CA LEU A 117 -7.59 13.90 -6.03
C LEU A 117 -8.71 14.94 -6.10
N LEU A 118 -9.48 15.15 -5.03
CA LEU A 118 -10.70 15.95 -5.05
C LEU A 118 -10.68 17.15 -4.08
N LEU A 119 -9.52 17.77 -3.84
CA LEU A 119 -9.31 18.86 -2.87
C LEU A 119 -10.37 19.99 -2.87
N ARG A 120 -10.96 20.29 -4.03
CA ARG A 120 -11.92 21.41 -4.24
C ARG A 120 -13.35 20.97 -4.52
N SER A 121 -13.64 19.69 -4.32
CA SER A 121 -14.89 19.09 -4.75
C SER A 121 -15.90 19.00 -3.61
N GLU A 122 -17.18 19.23 -3.92
CA GLU A 122 -18.30 18.81 -3.07
C GLU A 122 -18.19 17.34 -2.65
N HIS A 123 -18.77 17.03 -1.50
CA HIS A 123 -18.70 15.71 -0.87
C HIS A 123 -19.32 14.63 -1.78
N ASN A 124 -18.51 13.70 -2.28
CA ASN A 124 -18.97 12.56 -3.08
C ASN A 124 -18.84 11.26 -2.25
N ALA A 125 -19.97 10.77 -1.74
CA ALA A 125 -20.02 9.57 -0.91
C ALA A 125 -19.58 8.31 -1.67
N SER A 126 -20.06 8.13 -2.91
CA SER A 126 -19.75 6.95 -3.73
C SER A 126 -18.26 6.86 -4.10
N TRP A 127 -17.62 8.00 -4.36
CA TRP A 127 -16.17 8.08 -4.56
C TRP A 127 -15.39 7.68 -3.31
N ARG A 128 -15.80 8.18 -2.14
CA ARG A 128 -15.16 7.86 -0.87
C ARG A 128 -15.33 6.39 -0.48
N GLU A 129 -16.47 5.79 -0.82
CA GLU A 129 -16.71 4.35 -0.66
C GLU A 129 -15.76 3.53 -1.54
N TYR A 130 -15.62 3.90 -2.82
CA TYR A 130 -14.64 3.28 -3.73
C TYR A 130 -13.21 3.38 -3.18
N LEU A 131 -12.78 4.57 -2.75
CA LEU A 131 -11.44 4.76 -2.19
C LEU A 131 -11.24 3.94 -0.90
N LEU A 132 -12.27 3.80 -0.06
CA LEU A 132 -12.20 2.97 1.12
C LEU A 132 -12.01 1.49 0.77
N GLU A 133 -12.76 1.00 -0.21
CA GLU A 133 -12.63 -0.37 -0.71
C GLU A 133 -11.24 -0.62 -1.30
N ALA A 134 -10.78 0.26 -2.20
CA ALA A 134 -9.48 0.15 -2.85
C ALA A 134 -8.31 0.16 -1.84
N THR A 135 -8.40 1.02 -0.81
CA THR A 135 -7.37 1.10 0.23
C THR A 135 -7.42 -0.07 1.20
N ASN A 136 -8.61 -0.58 1.52
CA ASN A 136 -8.79 -1.76 2.36
C ASN A 136 -8.30 -3.05 1.70
N GLU A 137 -8.44 -3.15 0.38
CA GLU A 137 -7.87 -4.23 -0.43
C GLU A 137 -6.38 -4.04 -0.75
N ASN A 138 -5.79 -2.91 -0.33
CA ASN A 138 -4.42 -2.53 -0.63
C ASN A 138 -4.11 -2.59 -2.14
N ARG A 139 -5.06 -2.12 -2.98
CA ARG A 139 -4.89 -2.05 -4.44
C ARG A 139 -3.68 -1.18 -4.78
N SER A 140 -2.95 -1.58 -5.82
CA SER A 140 -1.81 -0.80 -6.29
C SER A 140 -2.24 0.54 -6.88
N TRP A 141 -1.37 1.54 -6.81
CA TRP A 141 -1.65 2.86 -7.43
C TRP A 141 -1.90 2.76 -8.94
N ASP A 142 -1.18 1.90 -9.66
CA ASP A 142 -1.40 1.67 -11.10
C ASP A 142 -2.82 1.17 -11.37
N GLN A 143 -3.31 0.24 -10.54
CA GLN A 143 -4.68 -0.25 -10.65
C GLN A 143 -5.70 0.86 -10.38
N ILE A 144 -5.56 1.61 -9.28
CA ILE A 144 -6.46 2.72 -8.96
C ILE A 144 -6.47 3.76 -10.10
N PHE A 145 -5.28 4.09 -10.63
CA PHE A 145 -5.15 5.03 -11.73
C PHE A 145 -5.87 4.55 -13.00
N ARG A 146 -5.71 3.28 -13.38
CA ARG A 146 -6.43 2.70 -14.53
C ARG A 146 -7.94 2.69 -14.32
N GLU A 147 -8.40 2.33 -13.12
CA GLU A 147 -9.83 2.35 -12.78
C GLU A 147 -10.43 3.77 -12.90
N ILE A 148 -9.64 4.81 -12.64
CA ILE A 148 -10.06 6.22 -12.78
C ILE A 148 -10.05 6.70 -14.23
N PHE A 149 -8.97 6.43 -14.98
CA PHE A 149 -8.72 7.05 -16.30
C PHE A 149 -9.03 6.16 -17.50
N GLN A 150 -9.09 4.85 -17.31
CA GLN A 150 -9.30 3.83 -18.36
C GLN A 150 -10.35 2.81 -17.91
N PRO A 151 -11.58 3.24 -17.55
CA PRO A 151 -12.59 2.33 -17.03
C PRO A 151 -12.94 1.19 -18.00
N GLU A 152 -12.89 1.45 -19.31
CA GLU A 152 -13.10 0.47 -20.39
C GLU A 152 -12.12 -0.70 -20.36
N ASP A 153 -10.86 -0.45 -19.96
CA ASP A 153 -9.79 -1.47 -19.98
C ASP A 153 -9.79 -2.32 -18.69
N THR A 154 -10.33 -1.79 -17.60
CA THR A 154 -10.39 -2.48 -16.30
C THR A 154 -11.47 -3.57 -16.20
N CYS A 155 -12.36 -3.69 -17.18
CA CYS A 155 -13.49 -4.64 -17.18
C CYS A 155 -14.32 -4.61 -15.86
N SER A 156 -14.32 -3.45 -15.19
CA SER A 156 -15.02 -3.21 -13.93
C SER A 156 -16.40 -2.65 -14.24
N SER A 157 -17.46 -3.30 -13.74
CA SER A 157 -18.81 -2.74 -13.80
C SER A 157 -19.00 -1.54 -12.85
N ASP A 158 -17.98 -1.24 -12.04
CA ASP A 158 -18.00 -0.15 -11.08
C ASP A 158 -17.62 1.18 -11.73
N LEU A 159 -18.59 2.10 -11.81
CA LEU A 159 -18.42 3.44 -12.37
C LEU A 159 -18.11 4.51 -11.30
N ARG A 160 -18.06 4.14 -10.02
CA ARG A 160 -17.69 5.04 -8.92
C ARG A 160 -16.36 5.80 -9.17
N PRO A 161 -15.26 5.16 -9.64
CA PRO A 161 -13.99 5.86 -9.86
C PRO A 161 -14.04 6.90 -11.00
N VAL A 162 -14.93 6.73 -11.98
CA VAL A 162 -15.08 7.63 -13.15
C VAL A 162 -15.65 9.00 -12.76
N SER A 163 -16.30 9.10 -11.60
CA SER A 163 -16.86 10.35 -11.07
C SER A 163 -15.82 11.47 -10.93
N TYR A 164 -14.53 11.11 -10.73
CA TYR A 164 -13.41 12.05 -10.75
C TYR A 164 -13.26 12.75 -12.11
N ILE A 165 -13.20 11.99 -13.20
CA ILE A 165 -12.98 12.53 -14.56
C ILE A 165 -14.18 13.33 -15.04
N GLN A 166 -15.39 12.83 -14.81
CA GLN A 166 -16.63 13.55 -15.19
C GLN A 166 -16.68 14.95 -14.60
N LYS A 167 -16.26 15.09 -13.33
CA LYS A 167 -16.20 16.39 -12.68
C LYS A 167 -15.15 17.31 -13.30
N GLN A 168 -13.95 16.80 -13.55
CA GLN A 168 -12.89 17.61 -14.15
C GLN A 168 -13.25 18.08 -15.56
N LEU A 169 -13.99 17.27 -16.34
CA LEU A 169 -14.50 17.69 -17.65
C LEU A 169 -15.52 18.81 -17.53
N ASN A 170 -16.48 18.71 -16.59
CA ASN A 170 -17.48 19.75 -16.37
C ASN A 170 -16.88 21.07 -15.89
N ASP A 171 -15.82 21.04 -15.07
CA ASP A 171 -15.11 22.25 -14.61
C ASP A 171 -14.34 22.93 -15.76
N LEU A 172 -13.84 22.18 -16.76
CA LEU A 172 -13.18 22.75 -17.95
C LEU A 172 -14.17 23.49 -18.86
N ASP A 173 -15.40 22.99 -18.96
CA ASP A 173 -16.48 23.67 -19.70
C ASP A 173 -16.94 24.97 -19.01
N ALA A 174 -16.55 25.19 -17.74
CA ALA A 174 -16.86 26.39 -16.96
C ALA A 174 -15.81 27.51 -17.07
N LEU A 175 -14.74 27.33 -17.85
CA LEU A 175 -13.67 28.31 -18.12
C LEU A 175 -13.88 29.06 -19.43
#